data_AF-A0A243W5R6-F1
#
_entry.id   AF-A0A243W5R6-F1
#
_cell.length_a   1.000
_cell.length_b   1.000
_cell.length_c   1.000
_cell.angle_alpha   90.00
_cell.angle_beta   90.00
_cell.angle_gamma   90.00
#
_symmetry.space_group_name_H-M   'P 1'
#
loop_
_entity.id
_entity.type
_entity.pdbx_description
1 polymer ?
#
loop_
_entity_poly.entity_id
_entity_poly.type
_entity_poly.pdbx_seq_one_letter_code
_entity_poly.pdbx_strand_id
1 'polypeptide(L)'
;MPVGLTPLTVNRTELGKLLLLSSAIGTKSHKNGECFTLNMDNSTRLAQRIKEFQHLIGVPKYNSVIAALITEVFALPIEEISVDYQSPNPSRHRTTQEATTGKESYRIFIRATGEPGHDRMLLFDILHELGHFHDPVRLPIGQPIDSILQRDRELQAWQWADEKFNQYPELEADWALYKAHQRRCLGTYGIG
;
A
#
# COMPACT_ATOMS: atom_id res chain seq x y z
N MET A 1 -1.78 -22.87 -35.41
CA MET A 1 -3.13 -22.34 -35.15
C MET A 1 -3.11 -21.66 -33.78
N PRO A 2 -3.48 -20.38 -33.65
CA PRO A 2 -3.47 -19.72 -32.36
C PRO A 2 -4.71 -20.10 -31.54
N VAL A 3 -4.51 -20.45 -30.27
CA VAL A 3 -5.58 -20.75 -29.31
C VAL A 3 -6.18 -19.41 -28.87
N GLY A 4 -7.43 -19.15 -29.23
CA GLY A 4 -8.15 -17.95 -28.84
C GLY A 4 -8.44 -17.94 -27.33
N LEU A 5 -8.03 -16.87 -26.65
CA LEU A 5 -8.46 -16.59 -25.29
C LEU A 5 -9.83 -15.93 -25.34
N THR A 6 -10.85 -16.63 -24.86
CA THR A 6 -12.18 -16.05 -24.63
C THR A 6 -12.14 -15.09 -23.42
N PRO A 7 -12.73 -13.89 -23.51
CA PRO A 7 -12.84 -12.99 -22.37
C PRO A 7 -13.75 -13.61 -21.29
N LEU A 8 -13.22 -13.76 -20.07
CA LEU A 8 -14.01 -14.07 -18.89
C LEU A 8 -14.86 -12.84 -18.53
N THR A 9 -16.13 -12.87 -18.91
CA THR A 9 -17.11 -11.87 -18.47
C THR A 9 -17.56 -12.25 -17.07
N VAL A 10 -16.91 -11.69 -16.05
CA VAL A 10 -17.34 -11.88 -14.67
C VAL A 10 -18.44 -10.86 -14.37
N ASN A 11 -19.64 -11.38 -14.12
CA ASN A 11 -20.83 -10.59 -13.84
C ASN A 11 -20.63 -9.84 -12.50
N ARG A 12 -20.95 -8.53 -12.43
CA ARG A 12 -20.76 -7.69 -11.23
C ARG A 12 -21.42 -8.27 -9.97
N THR A 13 -22.42 -9.12 -10.14
CA THR A 13 -23.14 -9.82 -9.06
C THR A 13 -22.32 -10.93 -8.37
N GLU A 14 -21.34 -11.55 -9.05
CA GLU A 14 -20.46 -12.57 -8.47
C GLU A 14 -19.33 -11.94 -7.62
N LEU A 15 -18.88 -10.73 -7.98
CA LEU A 15 -17.98 -9.90 -7.14
C LEU A 15 -18.63 -9.54 -5.79
N GLY A 16 -19.94 -9.27 -5.81
CA GLY A 16 -20.73 -9.08 -4.58
C GLY A 16 -20.77 -10.32 -3.69
N LYS A 17 -20.75 -11.54 -4.24
CA LYS A 17 -20.70 -12.78 -3.46
C LYS A 17 -19.32 -13.08 -2.90
N LEU A 18 -18.24 -12.75 -3.60
CA LEU A 18 -16.88 -12.83 -3.05
C LEU A 18 -16.69 -11.84 -1.89
N LEU A 19 -17.26 -10.63 -2.01
CA LEU A 19 -17.26 -9.61 -0.96
C LEU A 19 -18.24 -9.92 0.20
N LEU A 20 -19.34 -10.64 -0.06
CA LEU A 20 -20.28 -11.09 0.97
C LEU A 20 -19.78 -12.34 1.70
N LEU A 21 -18.96 -13.19 1.08
CA LEU A 21 -18.21 -14.24 1.80
C LEU A 21 -17.13 -13.65 2.73
N SER A 22 -16.64 -12.44 2.45
CA SER A 22 -15.79 -11.67 3.38
C SER A 22 -16.56 -10.82 4.40
N SER A 23 -17.90 -10.75 4.31
CA SER A 23 -18.76 -10.01 5.26
C SER A 23 -19.66 -10.92 6.10
N ALA A 24 -19.75 -12.21 5.76
CA ALA A 24 -20.58 -13.21 6.44
C ALA A 24 -19.77 -14.21 7.30
N ILE A 25 -18.47 -13.98 7.51
CA ILE A 25 -17.70 -14.64 8.58
C ILE A 25 -17.39 -13.56 9.62
N GLY A 26 -18.44 -13.19 10.34
CA GLY A 26 -18.41 -12.07 11.28
C GLY A 26 -19.78 -11.66 11.80
N THR A 27 -20.81 -12.51 11.73
CA THR A 27 -22.06 -12.29 12.46
C THR A 27 -22.31 -13.43 13.44
N LYS A 28 -22.43 -13.01 14.69
CA LYS A 28 -22.59 -13.82 15.90
C LYS A 28 -23.69 -14.87 15.72
N SER A 29 -23.32 -16.14 15.82
CA SER A 29 -24.23 -17.15 16.36
C SER A 29 -23.84 -17.38 17.82
N HIS A 30 -24.67 -16.87 18.72
CA HIS A 30 -24.56 -17.19 20.14
C HIS A 30 -24.89 -18.67 20.34
N LYS A 31 -23.88 -19.49 20.60
CA LYS A 31 -23.98 -20.74 21.36
C LYS A 31 -22.60 -21.10 21.91
N ASN A 32 -22.47 -20.93 23.22
CA ASN A 32 -21.50 -21.52 24.13
C ASN A 32 -20.00 -21.40 23.77
N GLY A 33 -19.38 -20.35 24.32
CA GLY A 33 -18.13 -20.46 25.07
C GLY A 33 -16.94 -21.12 24.37
N GLU A 34 -16.37 -20.44 23.38
CA GLU A 34 -14.92 -20.29 23.17
C GLU A 34 -14.73 -19.34 21.97
N CYS A 35 -14.12 -18.17 22.21
CA CYS A 35 -13.77 -17.22 21.16
C CYS A 35 -12.51 -17.75 20.48
N PHE A 36 -12.66 -18.46 19.36
CA PHE A 36 -11.52 -18.87 18.55
C PHE A 36 -11.02 -17.68 17.74
N THR A 37 -9.98 -17.02 18.24
CA THR A 37 -9.17 -16.09 17.44
C THR A 37 -8.37 -16.94 16.45
N LEU A 38 -8.77 -16.97 15.18
CA LEU A 38 -7.93 -17.53 14.12
C LEU A 38 -6.75 -16.57 13.91
N ASN A 39 -5.66 -16.81 14.62
CA ASN A 39 -4.37 -16.19 14.36
C ASN A 39 -3.88 -16.72 13.00
N MET A 40 -4.17 -16.00 11.91
CA MET A 40 -3.52 -16.27 10.63
C MET A 40 -2.01 -16.05 10.81
N ASP A 41 -1.21 -17.03 10.40
CA ASP A 41 0.24 -16.87 10.39
C ASP A 41 0.66 -15.73 9.44
N ASN A 42 1.83 -15.14 9.71
CA ASN A 42 2.32 -13.99 8.95
C ASN A 42 2.52 -14.31 7.47
N SER A 43 2.83 -15.56 7.12
CA SER A 43 3.02 -16.01 5.74
C SER A 43 1.72 -15.96 4.94
N THR A 44 0.60 -16.35 5.56
CA THR A 44 -0.73 -16.31 4.94
C THR A 44 -1.20 -14.86 4.76
N ARG A 45 -0.96 -14.00 5.75
CA ARG A 45 -1.24 -12.54 5.65
C ARG A 45 -0.44 -11.88 4.54
N LEU A 46 0.85 -12.20 4.42
CA LEU A 46 1.73 -11.70 3.37
C LEU A 46 1.22 -12.09 1.98
N ALA A 47 0.96 -13.39 1.77
CA ALA A 47 0.50 -13.89 0.47
C ALA A 47 -0.85 -13.27 0.06
N GLN A 48 -1.76 -13.06 1.02
CA GLN A 48 -3.03 -12.40 0.77
C GLN A 48 -2.85 -10.94 0.35
N ARG A 49 -1.98 -10.18 1.05
CA ARG A 49 -1.70 -8.78 0.70
C ARG A 49 -1.04 -8.66 -0.67
N ILE A 50 -0.08 -9.51 -1.01
CA ILE A 50 0.52 -9.52 -2.35
C ILE A 50 -0.56 -9.69 -3.42
N LYS A 51 -1.46 -10.67 -3.25
CA LYS A 51 -2.56 -10.91 -4.21
C LYS A 51 -3.51 -9.71 -4.33
N GLU A 52 -3.83 -9.07 -3.21
CA GLU A 52 -4.68 -7.87 -3.19
C GLU A 52 -4.06 -6.73 -4.00
N PHE A 53 -2.79 -6.41 -3.74
CA PHE A 53 -2.07 -5.36 -4.47
C PHE A 53 -1.86 -5.70 -5.96
N GLN A 54 -1.58 -6.97 -6.29
CA GLN A 54 -1.48 -7.42 -7.69
C GLN A 54 -2.81 -7.28 -8.42
N HIS A 55 -3.92 -7.67 -7.78
CA HIS A 55 -5.26 -7.51 -8.35
C HIS A 55 -5.61 -6.04 -8.57
N LEU A 56 -5.28 -5.21 -7.59
CA LEU A 56 -5.49 -3.77 -7.62
C LEU A 56 -4.75 -3.06 -8.73
N ILE A 57 -3.45 -3.31 -8.82
CA ILE A 57 -2.60 -2.65 -9.80
C ILE A 57 -2.90 -3.21 -11.21
N GLY A 58 -3.31 -4.47 -11.32
CA GLY A 58 -3.87 -5.05 -12.55
C GLY A 58 -2.91 -5.12 -13.73
N VAL A 59 -1.62 -4.82 -13.52
CA VAL A 59 -0.57 -4.84 -14.55
C VAL A 59 0.38 -6.01 -14.26
N PRO A 60 0.27 -7.14 -14.99
CA PRO A 60 1.01 -8.36 -14.66
C PRO A 60 2.54 -8.20 -14.62
N LYS A 61 3.10 -7.30 -15.43
CA LYS A 61 4.55 -7.03 -15.44
C LYS A 61 5.08 -6.48 -14.11
N TYR A 62 4.24 -5.94 -13.23
CA TYR A 62 4.67 -5.45 -11.92
C TYR A 62 4.50 -6.47 -10.80
N ASN A 63 3.99 -7.68 -11.07
CA ASN A 63 3.68 -8.64 -10.02
C ASN A 63 4.91 -9.03 -9.18
N SER A 64 6.09 -9.12 -9.80
CA SER A 64 7.39 -9.33 -9.14
C SER A 64 7.74 -8.17 -8.20
N VAL A 65 7.64 -6.94 -8.71
CA VAL A 65 7.90 -5.70 -7.97
C VAL A 65 6.97 -5.59 -6.75
N ILE A 66 5.67 -5.81 -6.95
CA ILE A 66 4.67 -5.78 -5.88
C ILE A 66 5.00 -6.82 -4.81
N ALA A 67 5.32 -8.04 -5.22
CA ALA A 67 5.68 -9.09 -4.26
C ALA A 67 6.94 -8.73 -3.46
N ALA A 68 7.96 -8.16 -4.12
CA ALA A 68 9.19 -7.72 -3.46
C ALA A 68 8.93 -6.60 -2.44
N LEU A 69 8.23 -5.54 -2.84
CA LEU A 69 7.93 -4.40 -1.97
C LEU A 69 7.06 -4.79 -0.77
N ILE A 70 6.00 -5.57 -0.98
CA ILE A 70 5.12 -5.99 0.12
C ILE A 70 5.83 -6.97 1.05
N THR A 71 6.72 -7.83 0.52
CA THR A 71 7.57 -8.68 1.38
C THR A 71 8.51 -7.84 2.23
N GLU A 72 9.12 -6.80 1.66
CA GLU A 72 9.96 -5.86 2.40
C GLU A 72 9.16 -5.17 3.51
N VAL A 73 7.93 -4.71 3.24
CA VAL A 73 7.04 -4.15 4.27
C VAL A 73 6.79 -5.13 5.42
N PHE A 74 6.48 -6.40 5.12
CA PHE A 74 6.17 -7.39 6.15
C PHE A 74 7.39 -7.81 6.99
N ALA A 75 8.61 -7.52 6.53
CA ALA A 75 9.82 -7.70 7.32
C ALA A 75 10.03 -6.58 8.36
N LEU A 76 9.31 -5.47 8.22
CA LEU A 76 9.37 -4.32 9.10
C LEU A 76 8.32 -4.44 10.21
N PRO A 77 8.45 -3.72 11.34
CA PRO A 77 7.40 -3.60 12.37
C PRO A 77 6.19 -2.76 11.89
N ILE A 78 5.69 -3.05 10.69
CA ILE A 78 4.49 -2.46 10.10
C ILE A 78 3.28 -3.29 10.55
N GLU A 79 2.33 -2.65 11.22
CA GLU A 79 1.10 -3.31 11.69
C GLU A 79 0.11 -3.54 10.55
N GLU A 80 0.05 -2.60 9.60
CA GLU A 80 -1.01 -2.52 8.60
C GLU A 80 -0.54 -1.84 7.31
N ILE A 81 -0.84 -2.44 6.17
CA ILE A 81 -0.96 -1.74 4.89
C ILE A 81 -2.42 -1.84 4.49
N SER A 82 -3.10 -0.71 4.30
CA SER A 82 -4.49 -0.67 3.86
C SER A 82 -4.64 0.19 2.62
N VAL A 83 -5.54 -0.26 1.74
CA VAL A 83 -5.93 0.49 0.56
C VAL A 83 -7.29 1.11 0.84
N ASP A 84 -7.37 2.43 0.73
CA ASP A 84 -8.59 3.18 0.95
C ASP A 84 -9.11 3.71 -0.39
N TYR A 85 -10.17 3.08 -0.88
CA TYR A 85 -10.82 3.41 -2.17
C TYR A 85 -11.73 4.64 -2.10
N GLN A 86 -12.03 5.14 -0.90
CA GLN A 86 -12.97 6.23 -0.69
C GLN A 86 -12.36 7.39 0.08
N SER A 87 -11.08 7.30 0.45
CA SER A 87 -10.37 8.36 1.15
C SER A 87 -10.36 9.64 0.32
N PRO A 88 -10.89 10.76 0.85
CA PRO A 88 -10.68 12.08 0.27
C PRO A 88 -9.21 12.54 0.44
N ASN A 89 -8.48 11.92 1.36
CA ASN A 89 -7.10 12.26 1.70
C ASN A 89 -6.11 11.47 0.81
N PRO A 90 -4.94 12.04 0.48
CA PRO A 90 -3.88 11.33 -0.24
C PRO A 90 -3.37 10.11 0.52
N SER A 91 -2.60 9.28 -0.19
CA SER A 91 -1.78 8.23 0.41
C SER A 91 -0.91 8.83 1.52
N ARG A 92 -0.76 8.10 2.62
CA ARG A 92 -0.04 8.57 3.81
C ARG A 92 0.43 7.40 4.67
N HIS A 93 1.54 7.58 5.36
CA HIS A 93 1.91 6.77 6.50
C HIS A 93 1.36 7.36 7.81
N ARG A 94 1.24 6.50 8.81
CA ARG A 94 1.00 6.88 10.20
C ARG A 94 1.86 6.02 11.10
N THR A 95 2.65 6.68 11.95
CA THR A 95 3.34 6.03 13.05
C THR A 95 2.54 6.22 14.33
N THR A 96 2.22 5.13 14.99
CA THR A 96 1.65 5.11 16.35
C THR A 96 2.62 4.44 17.29
N GLN A 97 2.52 4.75 18.57
CA GLN A 97 3.29 4.07 19.60
C GLN A 97 2.32 3.52 20.63
N GLU A 98 2.46 2.23 20.93
CA GLU A 98 1.66 1.60 21.96
C GLU A 98 2.05 2.18 23.33
N ALA A 99 1.09 2.71 24.08
CA ALA A 99 1.34 3.41 25.34
C ALA A 99 1.99 2.51 26.42
N THR A 100 1.72 1.19 26.36
CA THR A 100 2.16 0.19 27.34
C THR A 100 3.54 -0.38 27.06
N THR A 101 3.87 -0.65 25.80
CA THR A 101 5.12 -1.31 25.41
C THR A 101 6.14 -0.35 24.80
N GLY A 102 5.71 0.87 24.44
CA GLY A 102 6.52 1.81 23.68
C GLY A 102 6.82 1.32 22.25
N LYS A 103 6.23 0.21 21.81
CA LYS A 103 6.44 -0.35 20.49
C LYS A 103 5.83 0.56 19.45
N GLU A 104 6.64 0.95 18.48
CA GLU A 104 6.16 1.69 17.31
C GLU A 104 5.45 0.74 16.35
N SER A 105 4.37 1.25 15.78
CA SER A 105 3.66 0.62 14.71
C SER A 105 3.46 1.57 13.56
N TYR A 106 3.76 1.05 12.38
CA TYR A 106 3.65 1.80 11.14
C TYR A 106 2.45 1.30 10.38
N ARG A 107 1.67 2.24 9.85
CA ARG A 107 0.53 1.96 8.99
C ARG A 107 0.64 2.75 7.71
N ILE A 108 0.50 2.08 6.58
CA ILE A 108 0.51 2.72 5.27
C ILE A 108 -0.92 2.70 4.73
N PHE A 109 -1.44 3.88 4.42
CA PHE A 109 -2.73 4.07 3.77
C PHE A 109 -2.46 4.48 2.33
N ILE A 110 -2.85 3.65 1.37
CA ILE A 110 -2.73 3.97 -0.05
C ILE A 110 -4.10 4.35 -0.58
N ARG A 111 -4.22 5.53 -1.16
CA ARG A 111 -5.47 5.98 -1.79
C ARG A 111 -5.63 5.29 -3.15
N ALA A 112 -6.71 4.55 -3.33
CA ALA A 112 -7.12 4.06 -4.65
C ALA A 112 -8.23 4.95 -5.20
N THR A 113 -8.02 5.55 -6.38
CA THR A 113 -9.02 6.44 -7.00
C THR A 113 -9.97 5.71 -7.96
N GLY A 114 -9.68 4.46 -8.33
CA GLY A 114 -10.50 3.67 -9.26
C GLY A 114 -10.53 4.22 -10.69
N GLU A 115 -9.66 5.18 -11.03
CA GLU A 115 -9.57 5.80 -12.34
C GLU A 115 -8.60 5.01 -13.25
N PRO A 116 -8.96 4.73 -14.52
CA PRO A 116 -8.06 4.02 -15.44
C PRO A 116 -6.70 4.75 -15.60
N GLY A 117 -5.60 4.07 -15.28
CA GLY A 117 -4.24 4.65 -15.32
C GLY A 117 -3.73 5.20 -13.99
N HIS A 118 -4.59 5.31 -12.97
CA HIS A 118 -4.16 5.57 -11.58
C HIS A 118 -3.64 4.33 -10.86
N ASP A 119 -3.88 3.13 -11.42
CA ASP A 119 -3.44 1.86 -10.84
C ASP A 119 -1.91 1.75 -10.76
N ARG A 120 -1.18 2.46 -11.63
CA ARG A 120 0.30 2.56 -11.57
C ARG A 120 0.78 3.54 -10.52
N MET A 121 0.00 4.59 -10.25
CA MET A 121 0.34 5.56 -9.21
C MET A 121 0.28 4.93 -7.82
N LEU A 122 -0.58 3.92 -7.60
CA LEU A 122 -0.58 3.11 -6.38
C LEU A 122 0.81 2.54 -6.07
N LEU A 123 1.51 2.04 -7.09
CA LEU A 123 2.85 1.49 -6.92
C LEU A 123 3.86 2.57 -6.55
N PHE A 124 3.73 3.77 -7.13
CA PHE A 124 4.60 4.91 -6.82
C PHE A 124 4.36 5.42 -5.41
N ASP A 125 3.10 5.48 -4.98
CA ASP A 125 2.71 5.81 -3.61
C ASP A 125 3.28 4.77 -2.62
N ILE A 126 3.21 3.47 -2.92
CA ILE A 126 3.82 2.44 -2.06
C ILE A 126 5.32 2.65 -1.91
N LEU A 127 6.03 2.93 -3.01
CA LEU A 127 7.47 3.22 -2.97
C LEU A 127 7.77 4.45 -2.11
N HIS A 128 6.98 5.52 -2.26
CA HIS A 128 7.13 6.74 -1.49
C HIS A 128 6.87 6.51 0.01
N GLU A 129 5.77 5.85 0.36
CA GLU A 129 5.43 5.57 1.77
C GLU A 129 6.41 4.61 2.43
N LEU A 130 7.01 3.69 1.67
CA LEU A 130 8.14 2.90 2.15
C LEU A 130 9.39 3.75 2.42
N GLY A 131 9.63 4.78 1.61
CA GLY A 131 10.72 5.74 1.85
C GLY A 131 10.62 6.40 3.22
N HIS A 132 9.40 6.77 3.65
CA HIS A 132 9.16 7.33 5.00
C HIS A 132 9.52 6.35 6.12
N PHE A 133 9.42 5.04 5.89
CA PHE A 133 9.85 4.06 6.88
C PHE A 133 11.38 4.02 7.03
N HIS A 134 12.12 4.20 5.93
CA HIS A 134 13.58 4.19 5.91
C HIS A 134 14.21 5.55 6.26
N ASP A 135 13.39 6.54 6.55
CA ASP A 135 13.83 7.83 7.05
C ASP A 135 14.56 7.67 8.41
N PRO A 136 15.83 8.09 8.51
CA PRO A 136 16.59 8.01 9.75
C PRO A 136 16.03 8.94 10.85
N VAL A 137 15.24 9.95 10.49
CA VAL A 137 14.63 10.90 11.41
C VAL A 137 13.19 10.51 11.71
N ARG A 138 12.95 9.98 12.92
CA ARG A 138 11.59 9.72 13.41
C ARG A 138 10.93 11.00 13.92
N LEU A 139 9.71 11.26 13.46
CA LEU A 139 8.95 12.40 13.95
C LEU A 139 8.32 12.13 15.32
N PRO A 140 8.26 13.15 16.19
CA PRO A 140 7.54 13.05 17.45
C PRO A 140 6.05 12.84 17.20
N ILE A 141 5.50 11.78 17.79
CA ILE A 141 4.10 11.39 17.61
C ILE A 141 3.18 12.42 18.29
N GLY A 142 2.20 12.92 17.56
CA GLY A 142 1.16 13.83 18.07
C GLY A 142 1.62 15.27 18.27
N GLN A 143 2.83 15.64 17.81
CA GLN A 143 3.32 17.01 17.85
C GLN A 143 3.21 17.69 16.48
N PRO A 144 3.00 19.02 16.43
CA PRO A 144 3.12 19.78 15.20
C PRO A 144 4.51 19.58 14.58
N ILE A 145 4.55 19.37 13.28
CA ILE A 145 5.79 19.15 12.53
C ILE A 145 6.19 20.48 11.91
N ASP A 146 7.46 20.86 12.06
CA ASP A 146 8.01 22.02 11.38
C ASP A 146 7.95 21.83 9.85
N SER A 147 7.58 22.87 9.11
CA SER A 147 7.33 22.75 7.67
C SER A 147 8.60 22.50 6.85
N ILE A 148 9.77 22.96 7.32
CA ILE A 148 11.05 22.67 6.68
C ILE A 148 11.42 21.22 6.93
N LEU A 149 11.30 20.76 8.18
CA LEU A 149 11.51 19.34 8.49
C LEU A 149 10.58 18.44 7.67
N GLN A 150 9.31 18.79 7.55
CA GLN A 150 8.37 18.03 6.72
C GLN A 150 8.83 17.97 5.25
N ARG A 151 9.25 19.10 4.67
CA ARG A 151 9.76 19.15 3.30
C ARG A 151 10.99 18.25 3.09
N ASP A 152 11.94 18.28 4.01
CA ASP A 152 13.16 17.48 3.92
C ASP A 152 12.87 15.98 3.99
N ARG A 153 11.90 15.57 4.82
CA ARG A 153 11.45 14.17 4.91
C ARG A 153 10.79 13.70 3.62
N GLU A 154 9.93 14.53 3.04
CA GLU A 154 9.30 14.21 1.75
C GLU A 154 10.36 14.03 0.64
N LEU A 155 11.38 14.89 0.62
CA LEU A 155 12.51 14.74 -0.32
C LEU A 155 13.26 13.42 -0.11
N GLN A 156 13.58 13.08 1.14
CA GLN A 156 14.32 11.84 1.46
C GLN A 156 13.51 10.59 1.12
N ALA A 157 12.21 10.58 1.44
CA ALA A 157 11.32 9.47 1.07
C ALA A 157 11.25 9.28 -0.45
N TRP A 158 11.17 10.37 -1.21
CA TRP A 158 11.20 10.34 -2.67
C TRP A 158 12.57 9.98 -3.25
N GLN A 159 13.68 10.35 -2.61
CA GLN A 159 15.04 9.92 -3.01
C GLN A 159 15.19 8.41 -2.84
N TRP A 160 14.75 7.86 -1.71
CA TRP A 160 14.73 6.41 -1.49
C TRP A 160 13.84 5.71 -2.53
N ALA A 161 12.68 6.28 -2.83
CA ALA A 161 11.77 5.74 -3.85
C ALA A 161 12.43 5.75 -5.25
N ASP A 162 13.18 6.80 -5.61
CA ASP A 162 13.93 6.86 -6.87
C ASP A 162 14.98 5.74 -6.95
N GLU A 163 15.74 5.52 -5.89
CA GLU A 163 16.75 4.46 -5.82
C GLU A 163 16.12 3.08 -5.99
N LYS A 164 15.01 2.83 -5.31
CA LYS A 164 14.28 1.56 -5.41
C LYS A 164 13.60 1.38 -6.75
N PHE A 165 13.01 2.43 -7.32
CA PHE A 165 12.42 2.37 -8.66
C PHE A 165 13.43 1.90 -9.69
N ASN A 166 14.65 2.45 -9.64
CA ASN A 166 15.74 2.11 -10.56
C ASN A 166 16.28 0.67 -10.41
N GLN A 167 15.94 -0.05 -9.33
CA GLN A 167 16.30 -1.45 -9.15
C GLN A 167 15.37 -2.42 -9.88
N TYR A 168 14.23 -1.95 -10.40
CA TYR A 168 13.22 -2.78 -11.06
C TYR A 168 13.12 -2.45 -12.56
N PRO A 169 13.76 -3.25 -13.44
CA PRO A 169 13.69 -3.05 -14.89
C PRO A 169 12.26 -3.01 -15.43
N GLU A 170 11.31 -3.69 -14.78
CA GLU A 170 9.90 -3.73 -15.17
C GLU A 170 9.22 -2.35 -15.13
N LEU A 171 9.79 -1.42 -14.37
CA LEU A 171 9.30 -0.05 -14.18
C LEU A 171 9.93 0.97 -15.14
N GLU A 172 10.98 0.62 -15.88
CA GLU A 172 11.77 1.56 -16.70
C GLU A 172 10.89 2.37 -17.67
N ALA A 173 9.96 1.70 -18.35
CA ALA A 173 9.03 2.31 -19.30
C ALA A 173 8.10 3.37 -18.67
N ASP A 174 7.97 3.37 -17.34
CA ASP A 174 7.09 4.26 -16.58
C ASP A 174 7.84 5.39 -15.88
N TRP A 175 9.16 5.53 -16.08
CA TRP A 175 9.99 6.55 -15.43
C TRP A 175 9.45 7.98 -15.62
N ALA A 176 9.06 8.33 -16.85
CA ALA A 176 8.52 9.67 -17.13
C ALA A 176 7.21 9.94 -16.37
N LEU A 177 6.34 8.94 -16.26
CA LEU A 177 5.09 9.03 -15.52
C LEU A 177 5.36 9.12 -14.01
N TYR A 178 6.29 8.32 -13.51
CA TYR A 178 6.74 8.33 -12.12
C TYR A 178 7.29 9.72 -11.70
N LYS A 179 8.22 10.29 -12.47
CA LYS A 179 8.77 11.62 -12.18
C LYS A 179 7.73 12.73 -12.30
N ALA A 180 6.76 12.61 -13.21
CA ALA A 180 5.64 13.56 -13.29
C ALA A 180 4.75 13.49 -12.03
N HIS A 181 4.45 12.27 -11.57
CA HIS A 181 3.70 12.05 -10.33
C HIS A 181 4.45 12.62 -9.11
N GLN A 182 5.73 12.29 -8.96
CA GLN A 182 6.58 12.80 -7.87
C GLN A 182 6.61 14.33 -7.83
N ARG A 183 6.82 15.02 -8.96
CA ARG A 183 6.80 16.49 -9.02
C ARG A 183 5.47 17.06 -8.55
N ARG A 184 4.35 16.43 -8.93
CA ARG A 184 3.02 16.84 -8.47
C ARG A 184 2.89 16.71 -6.95
N CYS A 185 3.39 15.62 -6.37
CA CYS A 185 3.36 15.39 -4.92
C CYS A 185 4.29 16.36 -4.17
N LEU A 186 5.53 16.54 -4.63
CA LEU A 186 6.47 17.51 -4.04
C LEU A 186 5.95 18.95 -4.13
N GLY A 187 5.20 19.28 -5.18
CA GLY A 187 4.55 20.58 -5.34
C GLY A 187 3.59 20.95 -4.20
N THR A 188 2.97 19.98 -3.53
CA THR A 188 2.10 20.27 -2.37
C THR A 188 2.87 20.78 -1.14
N TYR A 189 4.20 20.62 -1.15
CA TYR A 189 5.11 21.08 -0.11
C TYR A 189 5.94 22.30 -0.54
N GLY A 190 5.62 22.92 -1.69
CA GLY A 190 6.36 24.07 -2.22
C GLY A 190 7.76 23.69 -2.72
N ILE A 191 7.93 22.44 -3.15
CA ILE A 191 9.17 21.91 -3.73
C ILE A 191 8.93 21.76 -5.25
N GLY A 192 9.70 22.49 -6.05
CA GLY A 192 9.57 22.55 -7.52
C GLY A 192 10.84 22.14 -8.24
#